data_AF-A0A6G8S785-F1
#
_entry.id   AF-A0A6G8S785-F1
#
_cell.length_a   1.000
_cell.length_b   1.000
_cell.length_c   1.000
_cell.angle_alpha   90.00
_cell.angle_beta   90.00
_cell.angle_gamma   90.00
#
_symmetry.space_group_name_H-M   'P 1'
#
loop_
_entity.id
_entity.type
_entity.pdbx_description
1 polymer ?
#
loop_
_entity_poly.entity_id
_entity_poly.type
_entity_poly.pdbx_seq_one_letter_code
_entity_poly.pdbx_strand_id
1 'polypeptide(L)'
;MKRWGLDGVDPERDYLYSKRTTQSPWTVLEHNVAQRIPSIDEFQYDGSVLNIVLDFHADQKTVRCEAVLAFKMIEEGCAFHTLANQNLDGKTWLMKVEHTHFLSYFNQESESIYADSLSSYVLVTQGQIFEWITTAPIQIY
;
A
#
# COMPACT_ATOMS: atom_id res chain seq x y z
N MET A 1 -28.16 26.86 3.12
CA MET A 1 -28.28 25.40 2.87
C MET A 1 -26.92 24.77 3.10
N LYS A 2 -26.74 24.01 4.19
CA LYS A 2 -25.54 23.20 4.45
C LYS A 2 -25.55 22.03 3.47
N ARG A 3 -24.57 21.94 2.57
CA ARG A 3 -24.35 20.73 1.76
C ARG A 3 -23.70 19.69 2.66
N TRP A 4 -24.32 18.52 2.70
CA TRP A 4 -23.86 17.36 3.45
C TRP A 4 -22.62 16.80 2.74
N GLY A 5 -21.54 16.59 3.49
CA GLY A 5 -20.25 16.11 3.01
C GLY A 5 -20.31 14.67 2.51
N LEU A 6 -20.82 14.50 1.29
CA LEU A 6 -20.70 13.31 0.47
C LEU A 6 -19.97 13.68 -0.83
N ASP A 7 -18.88 14.44 -0.71
CA ASP A 7 -17.92 14.55 -1.80
C ASP A 7 -17.16 13.22 -1.80
N GLY A 8 -17.69 12.26 -2.55
CA GLY A 8 -17.03 11.00 -2.83
C GLY A 8 -15.61 11.24 -3.31
N VAL A 9 -14.72 10.31 -2.99
CA VAL A 9 -13.35 10.25 -3.49
C VAL A 9 -13.37 10.54 -4.99
N ASP A 10 -12.94 11.74 -5.38
CA ASP A 10 -12.88 12.18 -6.76
C ASP A 10 -11.57 11.68 -7.36
N PRO A 11 -11.59 10.65 -8.23
CA PRO A 11 -10.38 10.06 -8.80
C PRO A 11 -9.61 11.06 -9.66
N GLU A 12 -10.28 12.07 -10.23
CA GLU A 12 -9.63 13.10 -11.03
C GLU A 12 -8.90 14.14 -10.18
N ARG A 13 -9.37 14.38 -8.95
CA ARG A 13 -8.72 15.31 -8.02
C ARG A 13 -7.39 14.75 -7.54
N ASP A 14 -7.32 13.46 -7.24
CA ASP A 14 -6.07 12.75 -6.94
C ASP A 14 -5.13 12.71 -8.17
N TYR A 15 -5.69 12.59 -9.38
CA TYR A 15 -4.94 12.62 -10.65
C TYR A 15 -4.28 13.98 -10.95
N LEU A 16 -4.93 15.09 -10.63
CA LEU A 16 -4.36 16.42 -10.87
C LEU A 16 -3.27 16.79 -9.86
N TYR A 17 -3.30 16.23 -8.65
CA TYR A 17 -2.27 16.43 -7.64
C TYR A 17 -1.04 15.52 -7.85
N SER A 18 -1.21 14.30 -8.37
CA SER A 18 -0.10 13.39 -8.68
C SER A 18 0.85 13.93 -9.75
N LYS A 19 0.37 14.80 -10.67
CA LYS A 19 1.21 15.49 -11.66
C LYS A 19 2.18 16.52 -11.09
N ARG A 20 2.02 16.96 -9.83
CA ARG A 20 2.81 18.04 -9.24
C ARG A 20 3.87 17.59 -8.24
N THR A 21 3.90 16.31 -7.90
CA THR A 21 4.88 15.77 -6.95
C THR A 21 5.65 14.64 -7.65
N THR A 22 6.95 14.82 -7.83
CA THR A 22 7.86 13.72 -8.12
C THR A 22 7.79 12.76 -6.93
N GLN A 23 6.96 11.72 -7.03
CA GLN A 23 6.89 10.68 -6.01
C GLN A 23 8.27 10.02 -5.94
N SER A 24 8.90 10.02 -4.76
CA SER A 24 10.18 9.31 -4.58
C SER A 24 9.99 7.83 -4.91
N PRO A 25 10.97 7.19 -5.58
CA PRO A 25 10.87 5.78 -5.95
C PRO A 25 10.73 4.93 -4.69
N TRP A 26 9.84 3.94 -4.76
CA TRP A 26 9.64 3.00 -3.68
C TRP A 26 10.90 2.14 -3.45
N THR A 27 11.22 1.87 -2.17
CA THR A 27 12.37 1.03 -1.81
C THR A 27 11.93 -0.43 -1.84
N VAL A 28 12.53 -1.22 -2.72
CA VAL A 28 12.24 -2.65 -2.84
C VAL A 28 12.68 -3.39 -1.57
N LEU A 29 11.76 -4.16 -0.97
CA LEU A 29 12.07 -5.06 0.14
C LEU A 29 12.16 -6.50 -0.36
N GLU A 30 11.20 -6.93 -1.17
CA GLU A 30 11.15 -8.30 -1.68
C GLU A 30 10.88 -8.33 -3.19
N HIS A 31 11.51 -9.32 -3.83
CA HIS A 31 11.32 -9.67 -5.23
C HIS A 31 11.09 -11.17 -5.35
N ASN A 32 10.32 -11.58 -6.35
CA ASN A 32 10.13 -12.98 -6.66
C ASN A 32 11.08 -13.42 -7.78
N VAL A 33 11.91 -14.43 -7.49
CA VAL A 33 12.86 -15.01 -8.45
C VAL A 33 12.14 -15.65 -9.65
N ALA A 34 10.94 -16.19 -9.45
CA ALA A 34 10.12 -16.81 -10.50
C ALA A 34 9.48 -15.80 -11.48
N GLN A 35 9.79 -14.50 -11.33
CA GLN A 35 9.34 -13.41 -12.21
C GLN A 35 7.82 -13.26 -12.30
N ARG A 36 7.11 -13.50 -11.20
CA ARG A 36 5.66 -13.33 -11.14
C ARG A 36 5.24 -12.61 -9.86
N ILE A 37 4.26 -11.72 -10.01
CA ILE A 37 3.55 -11.09 -8.90
C ILE A 37 2.61 -12.14 -8.26
N PRO A 38 2.52 -12.21 -6.92
CA PRO A 38 1.66 -13.18 -6.23
C PRO A 38 0.17 -12.86 -6.40
N SER A 39 -0.68 -13.87 -6.20
CA SER A 39 -2.10 -13.69 -5.90
C SER A 39 -2.34 -13.70 -4.39
N ILE A 40 -3.47 -13.16 -3.95
CA ILE A 40 -3.90 -13.25 -2.55
C ILE A 40 -4.71 -14.52 -2.38
N ASP A 41 -4.34 -15.30 -1.39
CA ASP A 41 -5.11 -16.46 -0.93
C ASP A 41 -6.07 -16.05 0.18
N GLU A 42 -5.55 -15.35 1.20
CA GLU A 42 -6.32 -14.88 2.35
C GLU A 42 -5.79 -13.54 2.87
N PHE A 43 -6.67 -12.69 3.41
CA PHE A 43 -6.25 -11.56 4.24
C PHE A 43 -7.15 -11.42 5.47
N GLN A 44 -6.56 -11.01 6.59
CA GLN A 44 -7.25 -10.77 7.85
C GLN A 44 -6.74 -9.49 8.51
N TYR A 45 -7.66 -8.72 9.09
CA TYR A 45 -7.35 -7.55 9.90
C TYR A 45 -8.23 -7.54 11.16
N ASP A 46 -7.62 -7.52 12.35
CA ASP A 46 -8.32 -7.58 13.64
C ASP A 46 -8.48 -6.22 14.33
N GLY A 47 -8.06 -5.14 13.67
CA GLY A 47 -8.02 -3.79 14.25
C GLY A 47 -6.62 -3.34 14.68
N SER A 48 -5.62 -4.23 14.68
CA SER A 48 -4.21 -3.88 14.94
C SER A 48 -3.22 -4.69 14.12
N VAL A 49 -3.54 -5.94 13.81
CA VAL A 49 -2.68 -6.85 13.07
C VAL A 49 -3.25 -7.10 11.69
N LEU A 50 -2.42 -6.87 10.68
CA LEU A 50 -2.70 -7.23 9.29
C LEU A 50 -1.93 -8.50 8.94
N ASN A 51 -2.65 -9.53 8.49
CA ASN A 51 -2.06 -10.75 7.94
C ASN A 51 -2.54 -10.91 6.49
N ILE A 52 -1.61 -11.13 5.57
CA ILE A 52 -1.89 -11.37 4.15
C ILE A 52 -1.12 -12.62 3.72
N VAL A 53 -1.87 -13.61 3.24
CA VAL A 53 -1.35 -14.86 2.71
C VAL A 53 -1.28 -14.76 1.19
N LEU A 54 -0.10 -15.00 0.65
CA LEU A 54 0.24 -14.83 -0.75
C LEU A 54 0.55 -16.18 -1.38
N ASP A 55 -0.09 -16.44 -2.52
CA ASP A 55 0.18 -17.61 -3.36
C ASP A 55 1.10 -17.21 -4.52
N PHE A 56 2.25 -17.87 -4.60
CA PHE A 56 3.21 -17.77 -5.71
C PHE A 56 3.16 -18.98 -6.64
N HIS A 57 2.07 -19.77 -6.60
CA HIS A 57 1.81 -21.07 -7.23
C HIS A 57 2.68 -22.23 -6.74
N ALA A 58 3.98 -22.00 -6.58
CA ALA A 58 4.93 -23.01 -6.13
C ALA A 58 5.27 -22.92 -4.64
N ASP A 59 4.93 -21.80 -4.01
CA ASP A 59 5.22 -21.47 -2.62
C ASP A 59 4.16 -20.51 -2.08
N GLN A 60 3.99 -20.49 -0.76
CA GLN A 60 3.07 -19.61 -0.07
C GLN A 60 3.88 -18.77 0.92
N LYS A 61 3.63 -17.46 0.96
CA LYS A 61 4.23 -16.58 1.96
C LYS A 61 3.18 -15.86 2.77
N THR A 62 3.47 -15.62 4.03
CA THR A 62 2.61 -14.79 4.89
C THR A 62 3.30 -13.49 5.23
N VAL A 63 2.69 -12.36 4.86
CA VAL A 63 3.08 -11.03 5.35
C VAL A 63 2.25 -10.72 6.58
N ARG A 64 2.91 -10.56 7.72
CA ARG A 64 2.31 -10.16 8.99
C ARG A 64 2.86 -8.82 9.42
N CYS A 65 1.97 -7.94 9.87
CA CYS A 65 2.34 -6.64 10.43
C CYS A 65 1.49 -6.34 11.66
N GLU A 66 2.14 -6.02 12.76
CA GLU A 66 1.47 -5.55 13.99
C GLU A 66 1.37 -4.03 14.00
N ALA A 67 0.65 -3.48 15.00
CA ALA A 67 0.51 -2.04 15.24
C ALA A 67 0.16 -1.23 13.96
N VAL A 68 -0.69 -1.81 13.11
CA VAL A 68 -1.20 -1.14 11.91
C VAL A 68 -2.14 -0.03 12.35
N LEU A 69 -1.84 1.19 11.89
CA LEU A 69 -2.60 2.39 12.22
C LEU A 69 -3.66 2.69 11.17
N ALA A 70 -3.36 2.39 9.91
CA ALA A 70 -4.29 2.50 8.81
C ALA A 70 -3.84 1.61 7.65
N PHE A 71 -4.79 1.10 6.88
CA PHE A 71 -4.51 0.44 5.60
C PHE A 71 -5.60 0.79 4.59
N LYS A 72 -5.27 0.62 3.31
CA LYS A 72 -6.22 0.66 2.21
C LYS A 72 -5.93 -0.45 1.21
N MET A 73 -6.97 -0.87 0.51
CA MET A 73 -6.89 -1.78 -0.62
C MET A 73 -7.26 -1.02 -1.89
N ILE A 74 -6.50 -1.23 -2.96
CA ILE A 74 -6.76 -0.67 -4.28
C ILE A 74 -7.02 -1.83 -5.23
N GLU A 75 -8.23 -1.89 -5.77
CA GLU A 75 -8.64 -2.91 -6.74
C GLU A 75 -7.95 -2.74 -8.10
N GLU A 76 -7.88 -3.83 -8.88
CA GLU A 76 -7.16 -3.97 -10.15
C GLU A 76 -7.41 -2.81 -11.14
N GLY A 77 -8.67 -2.37 -11.26
CA GLY A 77 -9.05 -1.29 -12.17
C GLY A 77 -8.38 0.05 -11.87
N CYS A 78 -8.00 0.30 -10.62
CA CYS A 78 -7.26 1.48 -10.19
C CYS A 78 -5.76 1.20 -10.01
N ALA A 79 -5.38 -0.07 -9.85
CA ALA A 79 -4.00 -0.50 -9.62
C ALA A 79 -3.07 -0.10 -10.77
N PHE A 80 -3.47 -0.30 -12.03
CA PHE A 80 -2.63 0.05 -13.19
C PHE A 80 -2.20 1.52 -13.21
N HIS A 81 -3.08 2.43 -12.76
CA HIS A 81 -2.74 3.86 -12.69
C HIS A 81 -1.73 4.16 -11.57
N THR A 82 -1.91 3.56 -10.39
CA THR A 82 -0.98 3.68 -9.26
C THR A 82 0.40 3.12 -9.60
N LEU A 83 0.43 2.02 -10.36
CA LEU A 83 1.64 1.31 -10.75
C LEU A 83 2.38 1.96 -11.94
N ALA A 84 1.67 2.68 -12.83
CA ALA A 84 2.26 3.30 -14.03
C ALA A 84 3.37 4.32 -13.74
N ASN A 85 3.33 4.95 -12.56
CA ASN A 85 4.34 5.93 -12.13
C ASN A 85 5.52 5.28 -11.39
N GLN A 86 5.53 3.95 -11.24
CA GLN A 86 6.53 3.19 -10.50
C GLN A 86 7.33 2.29 -11.44
N ASN A 87 8.63 2.13 -11.17
CA ASN A 87 9.50 1.27 -11.97
C ASN A 87 9.33 -0.21 -11.54
N LEU A 88 8.18 -0.79 -11.88
CA LEU A 88 7.89 -2.19 -11.55
C LEU A 88 8.49 -3.10 -12.61
N ASP A 89 9.33 -4.03 -12.15
CA ASP A 89 10.01 -5.02 -12.97
C ASP A 89 9.17 -6.29 -13.21
N GLY A 90 7.92 -6.31 -12.72
CA GLY A 90 7.03 -7.47 -12.74
C GLY A 90 7.38 -8.57 -11.74
N LYS A 91 8.33 -8.31 -10.83
CA LYS A 91 8.86 -9.29 -9.87
C LYS A 91 8.83 -8.76 -8.45
N THR A 92 8.96 -7.45 -8.29
CA THR A 92 8.84 -6.74 -7.02
C THR A 92 7.40 -6.82 -6.55
N TRP A 93 7.21 -7.32 -5.33
CA TRP A 93 5.88 -7.51 -4.76
C TRP A 93 5.72 -6.83 -3.40
N LEU A 94 6.80 -6.46 -2.70
CA LEU A 94 6.74 -5.71 -1.45
C LEU A 94 7.77 -4.58 -1.41
N MET A 95 7.32 -3.39 -1.04
CA MET A 95 8.12 -2.18 -1.01
C MET A 95 7.88 -1.39 0.27
N LYS A 96 8.91 -0.72 0.75
CA LYS A 96 8.81 0.37 1.74
C LYS A 96 8.63 1.69 1.00
N VAL A 97 7.69 2.50 1.47
CA VAL A 97 7.38 3.79 0.85
C VAL A 97 7.58 4.91 1.86
N GLU A 98 8.30 5.94 1.45
CA GLU A 98 8.52 7.14 2.27
C GLU A 98 7.51 8.24 1.95
N HIS A 99 6.93 8.23 0.74
CA HIS A 99 6.02 9.26 0.27
C HIS A 99 4.91 8.66 -0.60
N THR A 100 3.68 8.76 -0.12
CA THR A 100 2.46 8.43 -0.87
C THR A 100 1.34 9.39 -0.48
N HIS A 101 0.30 9.48 -1.32
CA HIS A 101 -0.87 10.29 -0.97
C HIS A 101 -1.52 9.83 0.34
N PHE A 102 -1.56 8.51 0.56
CA PHE A 102 -2.15 7.92 1.76
C PHE A 102 -1.34 8.24 3.02
N LEU A 103 -0.01 8.16 2.97
CA LEU A 103 0.85 8.56 4.09
C LEU A 103 0.75 10.06 4.38
N SER A 104 0.73 10.91 3.34
CA SER A 104 0.54 12.35 3.51
C SER A 104 -0.81 12.69 4.14
N TYR A 105 -1.88 12.05 3.68
CA TYR A 105 -3.21 12.21 4.25
C TYR A 105 -3.25 11.76 5.72
N PHE A 106 -2.68 10.59 6.03
CA PHE A 106 -2.58 10.10 7.40
C PHE A 106 -1.82 11.07 8.32
N ASN A 107 -0.66 11.59 7.88
CA ASN A 107 0.12 12.56 8.65
C ASN A 107 -0.64 13.87 8.87
N GLN A 108 -1.44 14.31 7.90
CA GLN A 108 -2.28 15.50 8.04
C GLN A 108 -3.37 15.28 9.09
N GLU A 109 -4.15 14.20 8.98
CA GLU A 109 -5.28 13.93 9.87
C GLU A 109 -4.84 13.53 11.29
N SER A 110 -3.67 12.92 11.43
CA SER A 110 -3.08 12.59 12.73
C SER A 110 -2.30 13.75 13.36
N GLU A 111 -2.28 14.93 12.74
CA GLU A 111 -1.43 16.06 13.14
C GLU A 111 0.05 15.67 13.32
N SER A 112 0.49 14.66 12.56
CA SER A 112 1.86 14.15 12.54
C SER A 112 2.37 13.63 13.89
N ILE A 113 1.49 13.23 14.81
CA ILE A 113 1.88 12.72 16.15
C ILE A 113 2.76 11.46 16.11
N TYR A 114 2.80 10.76 14.97
CA TYR A 114 3.61 9.55 14.77
C TYR A 114 4.83 9.76 13.86
N ALA A 115 5.08 10.97 13.34
CA ALA A 115 5.98 11.22 12.20
C ALA A 115 7.37 10.55 12.30
N ASP A 116 7.94 10.48 13.50
CA ASP A 116 9.29 9.92 13.72
C ASP A 116 9.35 8.39 13.79
N SER A 117 8.19 7.72 13.81
CA SER A 117 8.07 6.28 14.08
C SER A 117 7.30 5.50 13.01
N LEU A 118 6.80 6.17 11.98
CA LEU A 118 6.01 5.52 10.94
C LEU A 118 6.87 4.76 9.95
N SER A 119 6.38 3.59 9.57
CA SER A 119 6.75 2.91 8.35
C SER A 119 5.50 2.72 7.50
N SER A 120 5.63 2.93 6.20
CA SER A 120 4.58 2.64 5.22
C SER A 120 5.09 1.62 4.22
N TYR A 121 4.22 0.71 3.83
CA TYR A 121 4.52 -0.38 2.92
C TYR A 121 3.47 -0.49 1.85
N VAL A 122 3.91 -0.91 0.66
CA VAL A 122 3.05 -1.26 -0.47
C VAL A 122 3.31 -2.72 -0.85
N LEU A 123 2.24 -3.50 -0.92
CA LEU A 123 2.23 -4.86 -1.43
C LEU A 123 1.45 -4.89 -2.75
N VAL A 124 2.09 -5.39 -3.79
CA VAL A 124 1.50 -5.51 -5.12
C VAL A 124 1.19 -6.98 -5.38
N THR A 125 -0.05 -7.26 -5.75
CA THR A 125 -0.55 -8.58 -6.13
C THR A 125 -1.20 -8.50 -7.52
N GLN A 126 -1.56 -9.64 -8.11
CA GLN A 126 -2.15 -9.66 -9.47
C GLN A 126 -3.46 -8.89 -9.58
N GLY A 127 -4.29 -8.85 -8.53
CA GLY A 127 -5.59 -8.19 -8.55
C GLY A 127 -5.72 -6.98 -7.63
N GLN A 128 -4.85 -6.84 -6.63
CA GLN A 128 -5.00 -5.84 -5.59
C GLN A 128 -3.65 -5.25 -5.16
N ILE A 129 -3.66 -3.99 -4.75
CA ILE A 129 -2.54 -3.37 -4.04
C ILE A 129 -2.98 -3.08 -2.63
N PHE A 130 -2.14 -3.45 -1.67
CA PHE A 130 -2.31 -3.09 -0.27
C PHE A 130 -1.31 -2.00 0.06
N GLU A 131 -1.78 -0.96 0.72
CA GLU A 131 -0.91 0.04 1.31
C GLU A 131 -1.27 0.17 2.80
N TRP A 132 -0.28 0.09 3.67
CA TRP A 132 -0.51 0.21 5.11
C TRP A 132 0.57 1.01 5.81
N ILE A 133 0.16 1.60 6.93
CA ILE A 133 0.96 2.45 7.81
C ILE A 133 1.02 1.78 9.18
N THR A 134 2.21 1.68 9.75
CA THR A 134 2.47 0.97 11.01
C THR A 134 3.62 1.63 11.77
N THR A 135 3.73 1.32 13.06
CA THR A 135 4.91 1.63 13.89
C THR A 135 5.77 0.39 14.18
N ALA A 136 5.39 -0.78 13.66
CA ALA A 136 6.11 -2.04 13.84
C ALA A 136 6.81 -2.49 12.55
N PRO A 137 7.89 -3.28 12.65
CA PRO A 137 8.48 -3.94 11.49
C PRO A 137 7.55 -5.02 10.93
N ILE A 138 7.58 -5.19 9.61
CA ILE A 138 6.88 -6.30 8.94
C ILE A 138 7.63 -7.62 9.16
N GLN A 139 6.88 -8.72 9.14
CA GLN A 139 7.39 -10.08 9.23
C GLN A 139 6.93 -10.85 8.00
N ILE A 140 7.82 -11.68 7.45
CA ILE A 140 7.54 -12.51 6.27
C ILE A 140 7.94 -13.94 6.62
N TYR A 141 7.00 -14.85 6.44
CA TYR A 141 7.14 -16.28 6.69
C TYR A 141 6.95 -17.07 5.41
#